data_AF-A0A2G6BRP1-F1
#
_entry.id   AF-A0A2G6BRP1-F1
#
_cell.length_a   1.000
_cell.length_b   1.000
_cell.length_c   1.000
_cell.angle_alpha   90.00
_cell.angle_beta   90.00
_cell.angle_gamma   90.00
#
_symmetry.space_group_name_H-M   'P 1'
#
loop_
_entity.id
_entity.type
_entity.pdbx_description
1 polymer ?
#
loop_
_entity_poly.entity_id
_entity_poly.type
_entity_poly.pdbx_seq_one_letter_code
_entity_poly.pdbx_strand_id
1 'polypeptide(L)'
;MNYNKFEKALRRLDERYQDYLKSFKRDELLESDRESIKESCIQRFETCFDTLWKHLKKYLEEEVGIVEVPNGPNPIFRLALENYLIDDYEVWYNYNRKRIGTSHDYSETKADESINILNEFIEDSIVLYEKLSGK
;
A
#
# COMPACT_ATOMS: atom_id res chain seq x y z
N MET A 1 8.66 10.03 -15.84
CA MET A 1 8.88 8.79 -15.06
C MET A 1 8.06 7.58 -15.58
N ASN A 2 8.44 6.31 -15.32
CA ASN A 2 7.65 5.11 -15.69
C ASN A 2 6.99 4.47 -14.45
N TYR A 3 5.65 4.47 -14.41
CA TYR A 3 4.84 3.99 -13.28
C TYR A 3 4.30 2.55 -13.40
N ASN A 4 4.71 1.80 -14.44
CA ASN A 4 4.16 0.47 -14.72
C ASN A 4 4.30 -0.52 -13.54
N LYS A 5 5.38 -0.40 -12.77
CA LYS A 5 5.60 -1.23 -11.57
C LYS A 5 4.59 -0.90 -10.47
N PHE A 6 4.36 0.39 -10.22
CA PHE A 6 3.38 0.83 -9.22
C PHE A 6 1.96 0.43 -9.65
N GLU A 7 1.57 0.72 -10.89
CA GLU A 7 0.26 0.32 -11.44
C GLU A 7 0.01 -1.19 -11.31
N LYS A 8 0.99 -2.02 -11.68
CA LYS A 8 0.88 -3.48 -11.55
C LYS A 8 0.78 -3.94 -10.10
N ALA A 9 1.52 -3.31 -9.18
CA ALA A 9 1.47 -3.67 -7.77
C ALA A 9 0.11 -3.33 -7.16
N LEU A 10 -0.40 -2.13 -7.46
CA LEU A 10 -1.71 -1.65 -7.01
C LEU A 10 -2.84 -2.52 -7.56
N ARG A 11 -2.85 -2.80 -8.87
CA ARG A 11 -3.86 -3.68 -9.48
C ARG A 11 -3.87 -5.07 -8.86
N ARG A 12 -2.70 -5.67 -8.63
CA ARG A 12 -2.59 -7.00 -8.01
C ARG A 12 -3.08 -7.01 -6.56
N LEU A 13 -2.86 -5.93 -5.82
CA LEU A 13 -3.38 -5.79 -4.47
C LEU A 13 -4.91 -5.74 -4.51
N ASP A 14 -5.48 -4.87 -5.34
CA ASP A 14 -6.93 -4.76 -5.48
C ASP A 14 -7.55 -6.11 -5.89
N GLU A 15 -7.01 -6.78 -6.93
CA GLU A 15 -7.46 -8.11 -7.33
C GLU A 15 -7.46 -9.13 -6.17
N ARG A 16 -6.40 -9.16 -5.35
CA ARG A 16 -6.33 -10.06 -4.19
C ARG A 16 -7.34 -9.66 -3.11
N TYR A 17 -7.51 -8.37 -2.86
CA TYR A 17 -8.46 -7.88 -1.87
C TYR A 17 -9.91 -8.18 -2.28
N GLN A 18 -10.25 -8.03 -3.57
CA GLN A 18 -11.56 -8.45 -4.08
C GLN A 18 -11.78 -9.96 -3.93
N ASP A 19 -10.75 -10.79 -4.15
CA ASP A 19 -10.84 -12.24 -3.91
C ASP A 19 -11.05 -12.57 -2.43
N TYR A 20 -10.39 -11.83 -1.53
CA TYR A 20 -10.62 -11.93 -0.08
C TYR A 20 -12.07 -11.60 0.28
N LEU A 21 -12.62 -10.49 -0.21
CA LEU A 21 -14.02 -10.11 0.04
C LEU A 21 -15.01 -11.13 -0.51
N LYS A 22 -14.73 -11.71 -1.70
CA LYS A 22 -15.57 -12.75 -2.29
C LYS A 22 -15.47 -14.06 -1.54
N SER A 23 -14.34 -14.35 -0.89
CA SER A 23 -14.15 -15.60 -0.15
C SER A 23 -15.28 -15.81 0.86
N PHE A 24 -15.71 -14.76 1.59
CA PHE A 24 -16.78 -14.82 2.59
C PHE A 24 -18.14 -15.32 2.09
N LYS A 25 -18.36 -15.31 0.76
CA LYS A 25 -19.60 -15.77 0.12
C LYS A 25 -19.49 -17.16 -0.51
N ARG A 26 -18.33 -17.80 -0.39
CA ARG A 26 -17.99 -19.09 -0.99
C ARG A 26 -17.94 -20.15 0.10
N ASP A 27 -19.03 -20.89 0.26
CA ASP A 27 -19.17 -21.93 1.29
C ASP A 27 -18.25 -23.14 1.03
N GLU A 28 -17.79 -23.31 -0.21
CA GLU A 28 -16.89 -24.40 -0.59
C GLU A 28 -15.44 -24.22 -0.14
N LEU A 29 -15.05 -23.02 0.33
CA LEU A 29 -13.70 -22.74 0.80
C LEU A 29 -13.51 -23.19 2.24
N LEU A 30 -12.44 -23.93 2.49
CA LEU A 30 -11.98 -24.28 3.83
C LEU A 30 -11.40 -23.05 4.54
N GLU A 31 -11.31 -23.10 5.86
CA GLU A 31 -10.71 -21.99 6.63
C GLU A 31 -9.26 -21.72 6.20
N SER A 32 -8.48 -22.77 5.95
CA SER A 32 -7.11 -22.66 5.45
C SER A 32 -7.01 -21.97 4.08
N ASP A 33 -8.04 -22.07 3.24
CA ASP A 33 -8.09 -21.35 1.97
C ASP A 33 -8.29 -19.85 2.20
N ARG A 34 -9.13 -19.48 3.17
CA ARG A 34 -9.37 -18.08 3.56
C ARG A 34 -8.12 -17.46 4.18
N GLU A 35 -7.45 -18.18 5.07
CA GLU A 35 -6.16 -17.78 5.65
C GLU A 35 -5.12 -17.54 4.56
N SER A 36 -4.98 -18.46 3.60
CA SER A 36 -4.06 -18.32 2.47
C SER A 36 -4.36 -17.08 1.61
N ILE A 37 -5.64 -16.78 1.38
CA ILE A 37 -6.05 -15.57 0.65
C ILE A 37 -5.71 -14.30 1.46
N LYS A 38 -5.95 -14.31 2.78
CA LYS A 38 -5.63 -13.22 3.69
C LYS A 38 -4.13 -12.92 3.70
N GLU A 39 -3.28 -13.94 3.86
CA GLU A 39 -1.82 -13.81 3.79
C GLU A 39 -1.36 -13.23 2.43
N SER A 40 -1.98 -13.69 1.34
CA SER A 40 -1.70 -13.17 0.00
C SER A 40 -1.98 -11.67 -0.09
N CYS A 41 -3.09 -11.20 0.49
CA CYS A 41 -3.43 -9.77 0.52
C CYS A 41 -2.39 -8.95 1.27
N ILE A 42 -1.97 -9.42 2.45
CA ILE A 42 -0.99 -8.73 3.29
C ILE A 42 0.36 -8.64 2.57
N GLN A 43 0.82 -9.73 1.95
CA GLN A 43 2.07 -9.71 1.20
C GLN A 43 2.01 -8.75 0.00
N ARG A 44 0.86 -8.66 -0.67
CA ARG A 44 0.64 -7.70 -1.77
C ARG A 44 0.58 -6.27 -1.25
N PHE A 45 0.02 -6.04 -0.08
CA PHE A 45 0.00 -4.73 0.55
C PHE A 45 1.41 -4.22 0.83
N GLU A 46 2.25 -5.04 1.45
CA GLU A 46 3.66 -4.72 1.67
C GLU A 46 4.38 -4.36 0.37
N THR A 47 4.22 -5.21 -0.65
CA THR A 47 4.85 -5.01 -1.97
C THR A 47 4.37 -3.72 -2.63
N CYS A 48 3.07 -3.44 -2.57
CA CYS A 48 2.46 -2.25 -3.15
C CYS A 48 2.95 -1.00 -2.44
N PHE A 49 2.88 -0.97 -1.10
CA PHE A 49 3.37 0.14 -0.31
C PHE A 49 4.86 0.40 -0.57
N ASP A 50 5.69 -0.66 -0.59
CA ASP A 50 7.13 -0.54 -0.89
C ASP A 50 7.41 0.02 -2.27
N THR A 51 6.60 -0.36 -3.24
CA THR A 51 6.73 0.13 -4.61
C THR A 51 6.29 1.59 -4.68
N LEU A 52 5.18 1.93 -4.04
CA LEU A 52 4.58 3.27 -4.01
C LEU A 52 5.55 4.29 -3.43
N TRP A 53 6.06 4.09 -2.20
CA TRP A 53 6.91 5.12 -1.56
C TRP A 53 8.23 5.32 -2.33
N LYS A 54 8.74 4.29 -3.00
CA LYS A 54 9.93 4.41 -3.88
C LYS A 54 9.64 5.21 -5.15
N HIS A 55 8.45 5.07 -5.72
CA HIS A 55 8.04 5.92 -6.85
C HIS A 55 7.79 7.35 -6.39
N LEU A 56 7.12 7.55 -5.25
CA LEU A 56 6.91 8.87 -4.67
C LEU A 56 8.25 9.57 -4.37
N LYS A 57 9.22 8.86 -3.80
CA LYS A 57 10.58 9.35 -3.63
C LYS A 57 11.17 9.84 -4.95
N LYS A 58 11.13 8.99 -5.98
CA LYS A 58 11.69 9.30 -7.28
C LYS A 58 10.99 10.48 -7.96
N TYR A 59 9.68 10.64 -7.76
CA TYR A 59 8.93 11.80 -8.22
C TYR A 59 9.40 13.09 -7.53
N LEU A 60 9.59 13.05 -6.21
CA LEU A 60 10.11 14.20 -5.46
C LEU A 60 11.52 14.61 -5.92
N GLU A 61 12.36 13.63 -6.30
CA GLU A 61 13.70 13.88 -6.82
C GLU A 61 13.67 14.43 -8.26
N GLU A 62 12.93 13.78 -9.17
CA GLU A 62 13.00 14.06 -10.61
C GLU A 62 12.05 15.17 -11.08
N GLU A 63 10.82 15.20 -10.55
CA GLU A 63 9.76 16.09 -11.06
C GLU A 63 9.60 17.34 -10.17
N VAL A 64 9.75 17.19 -8.84
CA VAL A 64 9.74 18.33 -7.90
C VAL A 64 11.13 18.98 -7.77
N GLY A 65 12.19 18.20 -7.96
CA GLY A 65 13.58 18.71 -7.94
C GLY A 65 14.21 18.81 -6.55
N ILE A 66 13.78 17.98 -5.59
CA ILE A 66 14.38 17.94 -4.25
C ILE A 66 15.71 17.20 -4.31
N VAL A 67 16.80 17.88 -3.94
CA VAL A 67 18.17 17.36 -4.09
C VAL A 67 18.55 16.34 -2.99
N GLU A 68 18.06 16.52 -1.77
CA GLU A 68 18.40 15.68 -0.61
C GLU A 68 17.17 14.98 -0.05
N VAL A 69 16.58 14.06 -0.83
CA VAL A 69 15.42 13.29 -0.38
C VAL A 69 15.85 12.16 0.58
N PRO A 70 15.37 12.15 1.84
CA PRO A 70 15.77 11.15 2.82
C PRO A 70 15.37 9.72 2.43
N ASN A 71 15.96 8.74 3.11
CA ASN A 71 15.60 7.34 2.94
C ASN A 71 14.51 6.90 3.92
N GLY A 72 13.59 6.07 3.43
CA GLY A 72 12.51 5.46 4.22
C GLY A 72 11.15 6.12 3.97
N PRO A 73 10.04 5.39 4.20
CA PRO A 73 8.71 5.86 3.82
C PRO A 73 8.24 7.10 4.59
N ASN A 74 8.45 7.14 5.90
CA ASN A 74 7.97 8.25 6.74
C ASN A 74 8.47 9.63 6.29
N PRO A 75 9.78 9.87 6.08
CA PRO A 75 10.22 11.18 5.59
C PRO A 75 9.73 11.49 4.16
N ILE A 76 9.56 10.47 3.31
CA ILE A 76 9.00 10.65 1.96
C ILE A 76 7.56 11.15 2.02
N PHE A 77 6.71 10.57 2.87
CA PHE A 77 5.33 11.02 3.00
C PHE A 77 5.22 12.41 3.64
N ARG A 78 6.16 12.80 4.53
CA ARG A 78 6.22 14.19 5.01
C ARG A 78 6.50 15.17 3.88
N LEU A 79 7.50 14.89 3.05
CA LEU A 79 7.79 15.71 1.88
C LEU A 79 6.62 15.72 0.89
N ALA A 80 5.92 14.60 0.72
CA ALA A 80 4.74 14.55 -0.13
C ALA A 80 3.62 15.47 0.37
N LEU A 81 3.39 15.55 1.69
CA LEU A 81 2.45 16.50 2.28
C LEU A 81 2.91 17.95 2.03
N GLU A 82 4.18 18.26 2.29
CA GLU A 82 4.77 19.59 2.09
C GLU A 82 4.67 20.08 0.63
N ASN A 83 4.62 19.14 -0.32
CA ASN A 83 4.49 19.40 -1.76
C ASN A 83 3.08 19.14 -2.29
N TYR A 84 2.06 19.08 -1.42
CA TYR A 84 0.65 18.93 -1.76
C TYR A 84 0.33 17.68 -2.61
N LEU A 85 1.14 16.62 -2.50
CA LEU A 85 0.91 15.35 -3.20
C LEU A 85 -0.09 14.47 -2.45
N ILE A 86 -0.13 14.60 -1.13
CA ILE A 86 -1.08 13.96 -0.23
C ILE A 86 -1.68 15.00 0.72
N ASP A 87 -2.82 14.68 1.34
CA ASP A 87 -3.53 15.63 2.20
C ASP A 87 -3.29 15.41 3.71
N ASP A 88 -2.97 14.18 4.12
CA ASP A 88 -2.75 13.84 5.53
C ASP A 88 -1.59 12.86 5.72
N TYR A 89 -0.53 13.29 6.39
CA TYR A 89 0.62 12.43 6.71
C TYR A 89 0.27 11.30 7.68
N GLU A 90 -0.63 11.51 8.64
CA GLU A 90 -0.93 10.53 9.68
C GLU A 90 -1.60 9.27 9.11
N VAL A 91 -2.39 9.44 8.04
CA VAL A 91 -2.97 8.33 7.27
C VAL A 91 -1.87 7.42 6.72
N TRP A 92 -0.88 7.98 6.02
CA TRP A 92 0.23 7.21 5.45
C TRP A 92 1.20 6.66 6.49
N TYR A 93 1.39 7.39 7.59
CA TYR A 93 2.14 6.91 8.74
C TYR A 93 1.47 5.66 9.35
N ASN A 94 0.15 5.68 9.49
CA ASN A 94 -0.63 4.53 9.96
C ASN A 94 -0.51 3.32 9.03
N TYR A 95 -0.59 3.53 7.71
CA TYR A 95 -0.35 2.47 6.72
C TYR A 95 1.04 1.85 6.88
N ASN A 96 2.09 2.67 7.05
CA ASN A 96 3.44 2.17 7.26
C ASN A 96 3.58 1.33 8.55
N ARG A 97 2.89 1.72 9.63
CA ARG A 97 2.92 0.94 10.89
C ARG A 97 2.25 -0.42 10.73
N LYS A 98 1.08 -0.45 10.09
CA LYS A 98 0.31 -1.68 9.88
C LYS A 98 0.97 -2.61 8.86
N ARG A 99 1.77 -2.08 7.95
CA ARG A 99 2.59 -2.86 7.00
C ARG A 99 3.59 -3.82 7.65
N ILE A 100 4.14 -3.50 8.83
CA ILE A 100 5.30 -4.22 9.42
C ILE A 100 4.87 -5.46 10.24
N GLY A 101 3.59 -5.83 10.23
CA GLY A 101 3.04 -6.87 11.10
C GLY A 101 3.50 -8.31 10.88
N THR A 102 4.25 -8.64 9.82
CA THR A 102 4.37 -10.01 9.31
C THR A 102 5.67 -10.75 9.62
N SER A 103 6.71 -10.07 10.13
CA SER A 103 8.04 -10.70 10.12
C SER A 103 8.38 -11.53 11.37
N HIS A 104 7.83 -11.28 12.56
CA HIS A 104 8.20 -12.04 13.78
C HIS A 104 7.07 -12.27 14.80
N ASP A 105 5.87 -11.72 14.61
CA ASP A 105 4.73 -11.86 15.52
C ASP A 105 3.49 -12.22 14.69
N TYR A 106 3.33 -13.51 14.39
CA TYR A 106 2.10 -14.06 13.82
C TYR A 106 0.98 -14.10 14.88
N SER A 107 0.69 -12.98 15.55
CA SER A 107 -0.59 -12.87 16.21
C SER A 107 -1.63 -12.54 15.14
N GLU A 108 -2.67 -13.37 15.06
CA GLU A 108 -3.84 -13.23 14.18
C GLU A 108 -4.33 -11.77 14.09
N THR A 109 -4.22 -11.05 15.21
CA THR A 109 -4.52 -9.63 15.41
C THR A 109 -3.82 -8.68 14.43
N LYS A 110 -2.52 -8.86 14.14
CA LYS A 110 -1.78 -7.94 13.24
C LYS A 110 -2.18 -8.12 11.78
N ALA A 111 -2.48 -9.35 11.40
CA ALA A 111 -2.97 -9.67 10.07
C ALA A 111 -4.36 -9.04 9.85
N ASP A 112 -5.24 -9.11 10.85
CA ASP A 112 -6.55 -8.43 10.80
C ASP A 112 -6.42 -6.91 10.73
N GLU A 113 -5.55 -6.31 11.55
CA GLU A 113 -5.30 -4.86 11.51
C GLU A 113 -4.84 -4.37 10.13
N SER A 114 -4.06 -5.18 9.42
CA SER A 114 -3.58 -4.88 8.07
C SER A 114 -4.69 -4.99 7.05
N ILE A 115 -5.51 -6.04 7.12
CA ILE A 115 -6.67 -6.22 6.22
C ILE A 115 -7.66 -5.05 6.38
N ASN A 116 -7.92 -4.65 7.63
CA ASN A 116 -8.93 -3.64 7.95
C ASN A 116 -8.65 -2.26 7.35
N ILE A 117 -7.42 -1.98 6.92
CA ILE A 117 -7.06 -0.72 6.25
C ILE A 117 -6.90 -0.84 4.73
N LEU A 118 -7.03 -2.04 4.16
CA LEU A 118 -6.69 -2.24 2.75
C LEU A 118 -7.58 -1.45 1.82
N ASN A 119 -8.87 -1.32 2.13
CA ASN A 119 -9.78 -0.55 1.30
C ASN A 119 -9.34 0.91 1.18
N GLU A 120 -9.13 1.58 2.32
CA GLU A 120 -8.69 2.97 2.35
C GLU A 120 -7.30 3.13 1.69
N PHE A 121 -6.37 2.22 1.97
CA PHE A 121 -5.05 2.25 1.35
C PHE A 121 -5.12 2.12 -0.18
N ILE A 122 -5.96 1.25 -0.71
CA ILE A 122 -6.13 1.06 -2.16
C ILE A 122 -6.69 2.35 -2.78
N GLU A 123 -7.73 2.92 -2.20
CA GLU A 123 -8.36 4.17 -2.66
C GLU A 123 -7.35 5.33 -2.67
N ASP A 124 -6.65 5.56 -1.56
CA ASP A 124 -5.62 6.61 -1.45
C ASP A 124 -4.45 6.37 -2.43
N SER A 125 -4.07 5.12 -2.64
CA SER A 125 -3.01 4.75 -3.59
C SER A 125 -3.43 5.00 -5.04
N ILE A 126 -4.70 4.83 -5.40
CA ILE A 126 -5.24 5.17 -6.71
C ILE A 126 -5.16 6.69 -6.93
N VAL A 127 -5.64 7.48 -5.97
CA VAL A 127 -5.58 8.95 -6.05
C VAL A 127 -4.15 9.44 -6.21
N LEU A 128 -3.22 8.89 -5.41
CA LEU A 128 -1.82 9.25 -5.54
C LEU A 128 -1.23 8.80 -6.89
N TYR A 129 -1.57 7.61 -7.39
CA TYR A 129 -1.13 7.14 -8.70
C TYR A 129 -1.56 8.08 -9.83
N GLU A 130 -2.83 8.48 -9.83
CA GLU A 130 -3.40 9.44 -10.79
C GLU A 130 -2.62 10.75 -10.76
N LYS A 131 -2.41 11.31 -9.56
CA LYS A 131 -1.67 12.55 -9.35
C LYS A 131 -0.22 12.49 -9.86
N LEU A 132 0.49 11.39 -9.60
CA LEU A 132 1.88 11.21 -10.02
C LEU A 132 2.02 10.93 -11.52
N SER A 133 1.04 10.23 -12.10
CA SER A 133 1.08 9.79 -13.50
C SER A 133 0.42 10.77 -14.48
N GLY A 134 -0.33 11.76 -13.98
CA GLY A 134 -1.08 12.72 -14.79
C GLY A 134 -2.25 12.09 -15.54
N LYS A 135 -2.80 10.99 -15.01
CA LYS A 135 -3.95 10.26 -15.56
C LYS A 135 -5.19 10.50 -14.73
#